data_AF-A0A235B9I7-F1
#
_entry.id   AF-A0A235B9I7-F1
#
_cell.length_a   1.000
_cell.length_b   1.000
_cell.length_c   1.000
_cell.angle_alpha   90.00
_cell.angle_beta   90.00
_cell.angle_gamma   90.00
#
_symmetry.space_group_name_H-M   'P 1'
#
loop_
_entity.id
_entity.type
_entity.pdbx_description
1 polymer ?
#
loop_
_entity_poly.entity_id
_entity_poly.type
_entity_poly.pdbx_seq_one_letter_code
_entity_poly.pdbx_strand_id
1 'polypeptide(L)'
;MATQAIPGFQGRLYVSSDGGTTYDEIAEMREATLTISQEELEASSFASNGWMEYIPGLKEWELEAEGIYVTADAGQDDLYNALVEGGTVLVRLFPKDGSGETGYEGKAFVTSWEVNNAVDDVVALSATLRGSAELKQATAA
;
A
#
# COMPACT_ATOMS: atom_id res chain seq x y z
N MET A 1 -24.09 17.62 9.85
CA MET A 1 -23.17 16.87 8.98
C MET A 1 -22.48 15.85 9.87
N ALA A 2 -22.90 14.57 9.85
CA ALA A 2 -22.19 13.53 10.57
C ALA A 2 -20.82 13.34 9.89
N THR A 3 -19.76 13.24 10.69
CA THR A 3 -18.41 13.06 10.17
C THR A 3 -18.36 11.79 9.32
N GLN A 4 -17.85 11.89 8.09
CA GLN A 4 -17.55 10.74 7.22
C GLN A 4 -16.26 10.03 7.64
N ALA A 5 -15.79 10.24 8.88
CA ALA A 5 -14.61 9.58 9.41
C ALA A 5 -14.84 8.07 9.46
N ILE A 6 -14.03 7.35 8.72
CA ILE A 6 -13.95 5.90 8.75
C ILE A 6 -13.06 5.53 9.95
N PRO A 7 -13.53 4.68 10.86
CA PRO A 7 -12.68 4.23 11.96
C PRO A 7 -11.61 3.27 11.41
N GLY A 8 -10.33 3.59 11.67
CA GLY A 8 -9.18 2.90 11.08
C GLY A 8 -9.09 1.39 11.38
N PHE A 9 -9.74 0.89 12.42
CA PHE A 9 -9.79 -0.55 12.71
C PHE A 9 -10.57 -1.36 11.67
N GLN A 10 -11.36 -0.71 10.80
CA GLN A 10 -12.06 -1.35 9.69
C GLN A 10 -11.19 -1.47 8.44
N GLY A 11 -9.94 -0.99 8.49
CA GLY A 11 -8.97 -1.12 7.42
C GLY A 11 -8.53 -2.56 7.26
N ARG A 12 -8.48 -3.04 6.01
CA ARG A 12 -7.93 -4.36 5.66
C ARG A 12 -6.95 -4.23 4.52
N LEU A 13 -5.90 -5.03 4.60
CA LEU A 13 -4.88 -5.14 3.58
C LEU A 13 -4.87 -6.57 3.04
N TYR A 14 -4.99 -6.70 1.73
CA TYR A 14 -4.94 -7.98 1.04
C TYR A 14 -3.76 -7.99 0.08
N VAL A 15 -3.11 -9.15 -0.03
CA VAL A 15 -2.04 -9.40 -0.99
C VAL A 15 -2.43 -10.56 -1.90
N SER A 16 -1.92 -10.52 -3.14
CA SER A 16 -2.08 -11.59 -4.12
C SER A 16 -0.74 -11.82 -4.82
N SER A 17 -0.16 -13.00 -4.63
CA SER A 17 1.02 -13.48 -5.36
C SER A 17 0.66 -13.97 -6.78
N ASP A 18 -0.57 -14.43 -7.00
CA ASP A 18 -1.08 -14.95 -8.28
C ASP A 18 -1.70 -13.90 -9.22
N GLY A 19 -1.39 -12.61 -9.03
CA GLY A 19 -1.85 -11.55 -9.93
C GLY A 19 -3.36 -11.30 -9.91
N GLY A 20 -4.03 -11.61 -8.80
CA GLY A 20 -5.44 -11.29 -8.55
C GLY A 20 -6.43 -12.47 -8.58
N THR A 21 -5.93 -13.71 -8.56
CA THR A 21 -6.77 -14.92 -8.58
C THR A 21 -7.20 -15.34 -7.16
N THR A 22 -6.31 -15.18 -6.18
CA THR A 22 -6.54 -15.35 -4.73
C THR A 22 -6.05 -14.10 -4.00
N TYR A 23 -6.79 -13.66 -3.00
CA TYR A 23 -6.41 -12.53 -2.16
C TYR A 23 -6.33 -13.02 -0.72
N ASP A 24 -5.12 -13.02 -0.18
CA ASP A 24 -4.86 -13.38 1.20
C ASP A 24 -4.89 -12.11 2.04
N GLU A 25 -5.76 -12.09 3.04
CA GLU A 25 -5.80 -11.01 4.03
C GLU A 25 -4.54 -11.11 4.89
N ILE A 26 -3.84 -10.00 5.07
CA ILE A 26 -2.70 -9.95 5.97
C ILE A 26 -3.26 -9.73 7.38
N ALA A 27 -3.15 -10.75 8.22
CA ALA A 27 -3.65 -10.68 9.58
C ALA A 27 -2.86 -9.68 10.44
N GLU A 28 -3.56 -9.13 11.43
CA GLU A 28 -3.01 -8.31 12.52
C GLU A 28 -2.22 -7.06 12.09
N MET A 29 -2.64 -6.45 10.97
CA MET A 29 -2.19 -5.12 10.58
C MET A 29 -2.74 -4.06 11.53
N ARG A 30 -1.85 -3.23 12.06
CA ARG A 30 -2.16 -2.11 12.97
C ARG A 30 -2.28 -0.80 12.23
N GLU A 31 -1.44 -0.62 11.20
CA GLU A 31 -1.37 0.60 10.41
C GLU A 31 -1.04 0.27 8.95
N ALA A 32 -1.64 1.04 8.05
CA ALA A 32 -1.31 1.00 6.64
C ALA A 32 -1.37 2.43 6.08
N THR A 33 -0.22 2.91 5.61
CA THR A 33 -0.04 4.27 5.10
C THR A 33 0.23 4.19 3.61
N LEU A 34 -0.72 4.68 2.81
CA LEU A 34 -0.58 4.78 1.36
C LEU A 34 -0.20 6.21 0.99
N THR A 35 0.95 6.36 0.37
CA THR A 35 1.48 7.63 -0.12
C THR A 35 1.49 7.64 -1.64
N ILE A 36 0.90 8.67 -2.26
CA ILE A 36 0.89 8.86 -3.71
C ILE A 36 1.61 10.17 -4.00
N SER A 37 2.69 10.10 -4.76
CA SER A 37 3.53 11.24 -5.13
C SER A 37 3.52 11.43 -6.63
N GLN A 38 3.57 12.67 -7.07
CA GLN A 38 3.66 13.02 -8.49
C GLN A 38 4.86 13.93 -8.68
N GLU A 39 5.70 13.61 -9.67
CA GLU A 39 6.81 14.46 -10.07
C GLU A 39 6.27 15.75 -10.72
N GLU A 40 6.90 16.89 -10.45
CA GLU A 40 6.55 18.18 -11.03
C GLU A 40 7.70 18.67 -11.91
N LEU A 41 7.45 18.79 -13.22
CA LEU A 41 8.40 19.32 -14.18
C LEU A 41 8.18 20.82 -14.32
N GLU A 42 9.17 21.63 -13.97
CA GLU A 42 9.09 23.07 -14.18
C GLU A 42 9.16 23.40 -15.69
N ALA A 43 8.12 24.07 -16.20
CA ALA A 43 7.99 24.48 -17.59
C ALA A 43 7.88 26.01 -17.75
N SER A 44 8.43 26.76 -16.80
CA SER A 44 8.44 28.22 -16.79
C SER A 44 9.06 28.79 -18.08
N SER A 45 8.36 29.73 -18.72
CA SER A 45 8.80 30.43 -19.95
C SER A 45 8.82 31.94 -19.75
N PHE A 46 9.48 32.69 -20.64
CA PHE A 46 9.44 34.16 -20.66
C PHE A 46 8.03 34.74 -20.84
N ALA A 47 7.05 33.91 -21.24
CA ALA A 47 5.63 34.26 -21.31
C ALA A 47 4.87 34.06 -19.98
N SER A 48 5.47 33.42 -18.97
CA SER A 48 4.80 33.03 -17.72
C SER A 48 4.57 34.19 -16.75
N ASN A 49 4.83 35.45 -17.17
CA ASN A 49 4.56 36.68 -16.42
C ASN A 49 5.06 36.66 -14.95
N GLY A 50 6.16 35.94 -14.68
CA GLY A 50 6.76 35.83 -13.35
C GLY A 50 6.14 34.76 -12.43
N TRP A 51 5.26 33.90 -12.94
CA TRP A 51 4.72 32.76 -12.23
C TRP A 51 5.46 31.48 -12.63
N MET A 52 5.67 30.58 -11.67
CA MET A 52 6.17 29.24 -11.93
C MET A 52 5.07 28.40 -12.55
N GLU A 53 5.36 27.79 -13.70
CA GLU A 53 4.46 26.83 -14.36
C GLU A 53 5.02 25.42 -14.16
N TYR A 54 4.17 24.52 -13.66
CA TYR A 54 4.52 23.12 -13.42
C TYR A 54 3.68 22.22 -14.32
N ILE A 55 4.34 21.24 -14.94
CA ILE A 55 3.71 20.16 -15.71
C ILE A 55 3.77 18.89 -14.85
N PRO A 56 2.63 18.18 -14.69
CA PRO A 56 2.63 16.90 -13.99
C PRO A 56 3.49 15.86 -14.74
N GLY A 57 4.51 15.36 -14.06
CA GLY A 57 5.39 14.28 -14.48
C GLY A 57 4.86 12.89 -14.08
N LEU A 58 5.79 11.96 -13.87
CA LEU A 58 5.46 10.58 -13.52
C LEU A 58 4.85 10.49 -12.12
N LYS A 59 3.96 9.50 -11.93
CA LYS A 59 3.33 9.22 -10.65
C LYS A 59 3.99 7.99 -10.03
N GLU A 60 4.26 8.07 -8.74
CA GLU A 60 4.69 6.93 -7.93
C GLU A 60 3.76 6.78 -6.73
N TRP A 61 3.73 5.57 -6.18
CA TRP A 61 3.02 5.32 -4.93
C TRP A 61 3.80 4.30 -4.11
N GLU A 62 3.67 4.44 -2.80
CA GLU A 62 4.30 3.61 -1.80
C GLU A 62 3.27 3.27 -0.72
N LEU A 63 3.31 2.03 -0.26
CA LEU A 63 2.47 1.53 0.81
C LEU A 63 3.38 1.01 1.92
N GLU A 64 3.26 1.63 3.08
CA GLU A 64 3.90 1.18 4.31
C GLU A 64 2.86 0.47 5.17
N ALA A 65 3.21 -0.70 5.68
CA ALA A 65 2.30 -1.59 6.35
C ALA A 65 2.95 -2.10 7.64
N GLU A 66 2.34 -1.81 8.79
CA GLU A 66 2.83 -2.21 10.11
C GLU A 66 1.82 -3.10 10.84
N GLY A 67 2.29 -4.20 11.41
CA GLY A 67 1.45 -5.20 12.06
C GLY A 67 2.20 -6.07 13.05
N ILE A 68 1.53 -7.14 13.48
CA ILE A 68 2.12 -8.20 14.30
C ILE A 68 2.54 -9.33 13.38
N TYR A 69 3.74 -9.88 13.60
CA TYR A 69 4.21 -11.03 12.85
C TYR A 69 3.49 -12.30 13.31
N VAL A 70 2.80 -12.97 12.38
CA VAL A 70 2.04 -14.19 12.63
C VAL A 70 2.62 -15.32 11.77
N THR A 71 3.21 -16.33 12.40
CA THR A 71 3.94 -17.43 11.73
C THR A 71 3.07 -18.36 10.87
N ALA A 72 1.76 -18.20 10.88
CA ALA A 72 0.81 -19.04 10.15
C ALA A 72 -0.08 -18.23 9.20
N ASP A 73 0.29 -16.98 8.93
CA ASP A 73 -0.46 -16.10 8.03
C ASP A 73 0.03 -16.23 6.59
N ALA A 74 -0.87 -16.66 5.70
CA ALA A 74 -0.57 -16.87 4.29
C ALA A 74 -0.20 -15.55 3.59
N GLY A 75 -0.78 -14.42 4.00
CA GLY A 75 -0.46 -13.11 3.42
C GLY A 75 0.96 -12.64 3.77
N GLN A 76 1.40 -12.85 5.01
CA GLN A 76 2.77 -12.53 5.41
C GLN A 76 3.81 -13.44 4.71
N ASP A 77 3.51 -14.73 4.57
CA ASP A 77 4.38 -15.66 3.85
C ASP A 77 4.49 -15.29 2.36
N ASP A 78 3.38 -14.92 1.73
CA ASP A 78 3.35 -14.47 0.33
C ASP A 78 4.16 -13.19 0.10
N LEU A 79 4.09 -12.22 1.02
CA LEU A 79 4.91 -11.01 0.95
C LEU A 79 6.40 -11.30 1.13
N TYR A 80 6.75 -12.18 2.07
CA TYR A 80 8.13 -12.58 2.29
C TYR A 80 8.70 -13.34 1.08
N ASN A 81 7.93 -14.27 0.52
CA ASN A 81 8.31 -15.02 -0.67
C ASN A 81 8.49 -14.08 -1.87
N ALA A 82 7.59 -13.13 -2.07
CA ALA A 82 7.73 -12.12 -3.12
C ALA A 82 9.00 -11.27 -2.97
N LEU A 83 9.39 -10.92 -1.74
CA LEU A 83 10.65 -10.23 -1.48
C LEU A 83 11.86 -11.12 -1.86
N VAL A 84 11.87 -12.38 -1.43
CA VAL A 84 12.98 -13.32 -1.66
C VAL A 84 13.14 -13.66 -3.15
N GLU A 85 12.03 -13.83 -3.86
CA GLU A 85 12.02 -14.14 -5.30
C GLU A 85 12.20 -12.90 -6.18
N GLY A 86 12.11 -11.69 -5.61
CA GLY A 86 12.12 -10.44 -6.36
C GLY A 86 10.89 -10.27 -7.24
N GLY A 87 9.78 -10.88 -6.84
CA GLY A 87 8.51 -10.87 -7.56
C GLY A 87 7.69 -9.60 -7.31
N THR A 88 6.72 -9.35 -8.18
CA THR A 88 5.70 -8.33 -7.95
C THR A 88 4.44 -8.98 -7.40
N VAL A 89 3.87 -8.40 -6.34
CA VAL A 89 2.58 -8.77 -5.77
C VAL A 89 1.52 -7.75 -6.12
N LEU A 90 0.27 -8.18 -6.15
CA LEU A 90 -0.88 -7.29 -6.31
C LEU A 90 -1.50 -7.04 -4.94
N VAL A 91 -1.56 -5.77 -4.55
CA VAL A 91 -1.92 -5.36 -3.19
C VAL A 91 -3.22 -4.58 -3.24
N ARG A 92 -4.12 -4.85 -2.29
CA ARG A 92 -5.37 -4.12 -2.11
C ARG A 92 -5.48 -3.58 -0.69
N LEU A 93 -5.52 -2.26 -0.57
CA LEU A 93 -5.81 -1.56 0.67
C LEU A 93 -7.26 -1.07 0.66
N PHE A 94 -8.07 -1.56 1.61
CA PHE A 94 -9.41 -1.04 1.85
C PHE A 94 -9.42 -0.29 3.17
N PRO A 95 -9.61 1.04 3.18
CA PRO A 95 -9.75 1.82 4.41
C PRO A 95 -10.97 1.42 5.24
N LYS A 96 -11.99 0.86 4.57
CA LYS A 96 -13.17 0.26 5.17
C LYS A 96 -13.52 -1.01 4.40
N ASP A 97 -13.52 -2.14 5.08
CA ASP A 97 -14.01 -3.40 4.52
C ASP A 97 -15.54 -3.42 4.52
N GLY A 98 -16.15 -3.64 3.35
CA GLY A 98 -17.59 -3.71 3.16
C GLY A 98 -18.01 -3.57 1.71
N SER A 99 -18.99 -4.37 1.26
CA SER A 99 -19.52 -4.34 -0.11
C SER A 99 -19.87 -2.91 -0.54
N GLY A 100 -19.22 -2.41 -1.59
CA GLY A 100 -19.42 -1.07 -2.13
C GLY A 100 -18.47 0.01 -1.60
N GLU A 101 -17.56 -0.34 -0.67
CA GLU A 101 -16.53 0.56 -0.17
C GLU A 101 -15.35 0.64 -1.16
N THR A 102 -14.77 1.84 -1.27
CA THR A 102 -13.68 2.11 -2.22
C THR A 102 -12.35 1.91 -1.52
N GLY A 103 -11.48 1.10 -2.12
CA GLY A 103 -10.09 0.91 -1.75
C GLY A 103 -9.16 1.20 -2.91
N TYR A 104 -7.89 0.86 -2.71
CA TYR A 104 -6.80 1.06 -3.64
C TYR A 104 -6.19 -0.29 -3.99
N GLU A 105 -6.04 -0.57 -5.28
CA GLU A 105 -5.40 -1.76 -5.82
C GLU A 105 -4.22 -1.36 -6.70
N GLY A 106 -3.07 -2.00 -6.51
CA GLY A 106 -1.94 -1.79 -7.40
C GLY A 106 -0.94 -2.94 -7.35
N LYS A 107 -0.15 -3.09 -8.42
CA LYS A 107 1.00 -4.00 -8.40
C LYS A 107 2.18 -3.30 -7.73
N ALA A 108 2.73 -3.93 -6.71
CA ALA A 108 3.91 -3.46 -6.00
C ALA A 108 4.94 -4.59 -5.85
N PHE A 109 6.15 -4.21 -5.50
CA PHE A 109 7.17 -5.14 -5.02
C PHE A 109 7.56 -4.71 -3.61
N VAL A 110 7.92 -5.69 -2.78
CA VAL A 110 8.36 -5.43 -1.41
C VAL A 110 9.79 -4.89 -1.47
N THR A 111 10.03 -3.73 -0.85
CA THR A 111 11.35 -3.08 -0.79
C THR A 111 12.06 -3.34 0.53
N SER A 112 11.30 -3.44 1.62
CA SER A 112 11.81 -3.72 2.96
C SER A 112 10.89 -4.70 3.68
N TRP A 113 11.51 -5.52 4.52
CA TRP A 113 10.81 -6.43 5.43
C TRP A 113 11.57 -6.47 6.74
N GLU A 114 10.96 -5.93 7.77
CA GLU A 114 11.55 -5.78 9.10
C GLU A 114 10.73 -6.56 10.12
N VAL A 115 11.38 -7.50 10.80
CA VAL A 115 10.79 -8.28 11.88
C VAL A 115 11.53 -7.92 13.16
N ASN A 116 10.85 -7.21 14.06
CA ASN A 116 11.41 -6.81 15.35
C ASN A 116 10.93 -7.76 16.45
N ASN A 117 11.86 -8.54 16.99
CA ASN A 117 11.59 -9.49 18.08
C ASN A 117 12.16 -8.93 19.39
N ALA A 118 11.32 -8.23 20.14
CA ALA A 118 11.66 -7.77 21.49
C ALA A 118 11.23 -8.82 22.53
N VAL A 119 12.11 -9.11 23.50
CA VAL A 119 11.85 -10.12 24.55
C VAL A 119 10.65 -9.77 25.46
N ASP A 120 10.24 -8.50 25.48
CA ASP A 120 9.16 -7.95 26.31
C ASP A 120 7.95 -7.47 25.48
N ASP A 121 7.91 -7.76 24.17
CA ASP A 121 6.81 -7.32 23.30
C ASP A 121 6.41 -8.41 22.29
N VAL A 122 5.26 -8.23 21.64
CA VAL A 122 4.87 -9.03 20.48
C VAL A 122 5.78 -8.71 19.29
N VAL A 123 6.08 -9.72 18.48
CA VAL A 123 6.95 -9.54 17.30
C VAL A 123 6.26 -8.58 16.34
N ALA A 124 6.86 -7.42 16.09
CA ALA A 124 6.34 -6.44 15.16
C ALA A 124 6.85 -6.74 13.75
N LEU A 125 5.97 -6.59 12.77
CA LEU A 125 6.27 -6.69 11.34
C LEU A 125 6.08 -5.31 10.71
N SER A 126 7.09 -4.84 10.00
CA SER A 126 6.96 -3.68 9.11
C SER A 126 7.39 -4.07 7.70
N ALA A 127 6.58 -3.72 6.71
CA ALA A 127 6.83 -3.97 5.31
C ALA A 127 6.56 -2.72 4.49
N THR A 128 7.52 -2.33 3.65
CA THR A 128 7.34 -1.27 2.65
C THR A 128 7.18 -1.90 1.28
N LEU A 129 6.16 -1.45 0.55
CA LEU A 129 5.83 -1.90 -0.79
C LEU A 129 5.85 -0.71 -1.73
N ARG A 130 6.59 -0.81 -2.83
CA ARG A 130 6.66 0.23 -3.83
C ARG A 130 5.90 -0.14 -5.09
N GLY A 131 5.06 0.77 -5.56
CA GLY A 131 4.28 0.60 -6.77
C GLY A 131 5.14 0.43 -8.01
N SER A 132 4.90 -0.64 -8.76
CA SER A 132 5.50 -0.87 -10.09
C SER A 132 4.54 -0.58 -11.25
N ALA A 133 3.26 -0.34 -10.94
CA ALA A 133 2.22 -0.09 -11.94
C ALA A 133 1.21 0.97 -11.46
N GLU A 134 0.24 1.30 -12.32
CA GLU A 134 -0.85 2.22 -11.98
C GLU A 134 -1.63 1.72 -10.75
N LEU A 135 -1.83 2.63 -9.80
CA LEU A 135 -2.74 2.44 -8.67
C LEU A 135 -4.17 2.71 -9.13
N LYS A 136 -5.04 1.72 -9.01
CA LYS A 136 -6.45 1.78 -9.38
C LYS A 136 -7.31 1.83 -8.14
N GLN A 137 -8.48 2.46 -8.25
CA GLN A 137 -9.51 2.31 -7.23
C GLN A 137 -10.20 0.97 -7.44
N ALA A 138 -10.22 0.16 -6.40
CA ALA A 138 -10.97 -1.10 -6.37
C ALA A 138 -12.18 -0.93 -5.45
N THR A 139 -13.28 -1.61 -5.76
CA THR A 139 -14.44 -1.66 -4.88
C THR A 139 -14.42 -3.01 -4.16
N ALA A 140 -14.58 -3.00 -2.84
CA ALA A 140 -14.74 -4.23 -2.07
C ALA A 140 -16.04 -4.90 -2.54
N ALA A 141 -15.94 -6.19 -2.88
CA ALA A 141 -17.06 -7.00 -3.36
C ALA A 141 -18.06 -7.34 -2.25
#